data_AF-A0A4R4PLB8-F1
#
_entry.id   AF-A0A4R4PLB8-F1
#
_cell.length_a   1.000
_cell.length_b   1.000
_cell.length_c   1.000
_cell.angle_alpha   90.00
_cell.angle_beta   90.00
_cell.angle_gamma   90.00
#
_symmetry.space_group_name_H-M   'P 1'
#
loop_
_entity.id
_entity.type
_entity.pdbx_description
1 polymer ?
#
loop_
_entity_poly.entity_id
_entity_poly.type
_entity_poly.pdbx_seq_one_letter_code
_entity_poly.pdbx_strand_id
1 'polypeptide(L)' 'MPSLNISFTEEEMDAVRAAALADGKSLKQYVHDLPLRELHRRQFVRYAVAWGEQHQSEFDGAFPDETPPARHERGVEAA' A
#
# COMPACT_ATOMS: atom_id res chain seq x y z
N MET A 1 -20.73 -12.36 18.58
CA MET A 1 -19.94 -12.19 17.34
C MET A 1 -19.35 -13.54 16.96
N PRO A 2 -19.26 -13.89 15.67
CA PRO A 2 -18.51 -15.07 15.24
C PRO A 2 -17.07 -14.96 15.73
N SER A 3 -16.52 -16.07 16.26
CA SER A 3 -15.14 -16.15 16.73
C SER A 3 -14.22 -16.55 15.60
N LEU A 4 -13.14 -15.80 15.40
CA LEU A 4 -12.06 -16.17 14.48
C LEU A 4 -10.92 -16.79 15.31
N ASN A 5 -10.70 -18.10 15.18
CA ASN A 5 -9.58 -18.77 15.83
C ASN A 5 -8.34 -18.64 14.96
N ILE A 6 -7.35 -17.88 15.43
CA ILE A 6 -6.06 -17.70 14.78
C ILE A 6 -5.00 -18.24 15.73
N SER A 7 -4.19 -19.17 15.24
CA SER A 7 -3.03 -19.67 15.98
C SER A 7 -1.81 -18.86 15.57
N PHE A 8 -1.02 -18.48 16.56
CA PHE A 8 0.28 -17.86 16.39
C PHE A 8 1.33 -18.72 17.09
N THR A 9 2.52 -18.78 16.52
CA THR A 9 3.71 -19.22 17.24
C THR A 9 4.05 -18.23 18.36
N GLU A 10 4.90 -18.63 19.29
CA GLU A 10 5.36 -17.74 20.37
C GLU A 10 6.10 -16.52 19.80
N GLU A 11 6.97 -16.72 18.82
CA GLU A 11 7.72 -15.66 18.14
C GLU A 11 6.79 -14.65 17.45
N GLU A 12 5.78 -15.14 16.72
CA GLU A 12 4.78 -14.26 16.09
C GLU A 12 3.98 -13.50 17.15
N MET A 13 3.59 -14.14 18.26
CA MET A 13 2.88 -13.47 19.35
C MET A 13 3.70 -12.35 19.97
N ASP A 14 5.01 -12.56 20.16
CA ASP A 14 5.90 -11.54 20.71
C ASP A 14 6.09 -10.38 19.75
N ALA A 15 6.24 -10.65 18.45
CA ALA A 15 6.28 -9.61 17.43
C ALA A 15 4.98 -8.78 17.39
N VAL A 16 3.81 -9.43 17.44
CA VAL A 16 2.51 -8.73 17.45
C VAL A 16 2.32 -7.90 18.73
N ARG A 17 2.75 -8.41 19.89
CA ARG A 17 2.72 -7.66 21.16
C ARG A 17 3.63 -6.43 21.11
N ALA A 18 4.86 -6.58 20.61
CA ALA A 18 5.80 -5.47 20.47
C ALA A 18 5.23 -4.38 19.55
N ALA A 19 4.63 -4.77 18.42
CA ALA A 19 4.00 -3.83 17.51
C ALA A 19 2.77 -3.15 18.12
N ALA A 20 1.93 -3.88 18.86
CA ALA A 20 0.79 -3.30 19.57
C ALA A 20 1.23 -2.25 20.61
N LEU A 21 2.31 -2.53 21.34
CA LEU A 21 2.91 -1.59 22.31
C LEU A 21 3.46 -0.34 21.61
N ALA A 22 4.16 -0.51 20.47
CA ALA A 22 4.66 0.61 19.68
C ALA A 22 3.54 1.52 19.16
N ASP A 23 2.39 0.94 18.81
CA ASP A 23 1.19 1.66 18.40
C ASP A 23 0.35 2.20 19.59
N GLY A 24 0.76 1.92 20.84
CA GLY A 24 0.02 2.32 22.05
C GLY A 24 -1.36 1.66 22.20
N LYS A 25 -1.55 0.47 21.61
CA LYS A 25 -2.83 -0.24 21.54
C LYS A 25 -2.80 -1.53 22.36
N SER A 26 -3.99 -1.96 22.80
CA SER A 26 -4.15 -3.33 23.31
C SER A 26 -3.95 -4.34 22.18
N LEU A 27 -3.42 -5.53 22.50
CA LEU A 27 -3.21 -6.60 21.53
C LEU A 27 -4.47 -6.94 20.72
N LYS A 28 -5.62 -7.02 21.40
CA LYS A 28 -6.92 -7.29 20.75
C LYS A 28 -7.30 -6.19 19.76
N GLN A 29 -7.17 -4.92 20.15
CA GLN A 29 -7.50 -3.80 19.27
C GLN A 29 -6.52 -3.75 18.08
N TYR A 30 -5.23 -3.98 18.34
CA TYR A 30 -4.21 -4.01 17.30
C TYR A 30 -4.51 -5.08 16.25
N VAL A 31 -4.78 -6.32 16.67
CA VAL A 31 -5.11 -7.44 15.76
C VAL A 31 -6.43 -7.19 15.02
N HIS A 32 -7.42 -6.58 15.66
CA HIS A 32 -8.67 -6.18 15.00
C HIS A 32 -8.44 -5.15 13.89
N ASP A 33 -7.58 -4.16 14.14
CA ASP A 33 -7.35 -3.06 13.22
C ASP A 33 -6.50 -3.45 12.01
N LEU A 34 -5.67 -4.51 12.14
CA LEU A 34 -4.78 -4.97 11.07
C LEU A 34 -5.52 -5.33 9.77
N PRO A 35 -6.56 -6.20 9.77
CA PRO A 35 -7.35 -6.49 8.57
C PRO A 35 -7.99 -5.24 7.96
N LEU A 36 -8.49 -4.33 8.79
CA LEU A 36 -9.13 -3.10 8.32
C LEU A 36 -8.13 -2.15 7.67
N ARG A 37 -6.95 -1.98 8.28
CA ARG A 37 -5.83 -1.21 7.72
C ARG A 37 -5.38 -1.79 6.38
N GLU A 38 -5.28 -3.11 6.27
CA GLU A 38 -4.88 -3.76 5.01
C GLU A 38 -5.94 -3.59 3.91
N LEU A 39 -7.23 -3.68 4.23
CA LEU A 39 -8.31 -3.39 3.27
C LEU A 39 -8.24 -1.95 2.75
N HIS A 40 -8.06 -0.97 3.65
CA HIS A 40 -7.91 0.43 3.26
C HIS A 40 -6.65 0.66 2.42
N ARG A 41 -5.52 0.03 2.78
CA ARG A 41 -4.27 0.13 2.03
C ARG A 41 -4.44 -0.40 0.61
N ARG A 42 -5.09 -1.55 0.43
CA ARG A 42 -5.37 -2.12 -0.91
C ARG A 42 -6.25 -1.21 -1.74
N GLN A 43 -7.27 -0.62 -1.11
CA GLN A 43 -8.14 0.34 -1.77
C GLN A 43 -7.34 1.58 -2.21
N PHE A 44 -6.55 2.16 -1.31
CA PHE A 44 -5.69 3.30 -1.59
C PHE A 44 -4.72 3.02 -2.75
N VAL A 45 -3.97 1.91 -2.69
CA VAL A 45 -2.99 1.54 -3.73
C VAL A 45 -3.67 1.38 -5.09
N ARG A 46 -4.83 0.71 -5.15
CA ARG A 46 -5.60 0.59 -6.39
C ARG A 46 -5.97 1.94 -7.00
N TYR A 47 -6.47 2.86 -6.17
CA TYR A 47 -6.84 4.20 -6.65
C TYR A 47 -5.62 5.02 -7.05
N ALA A 48 -4.53 4.97 -6.27
CA ALA A 48 -3.30 5.69 -6.58
C ALA A 48 -2.69 5.24 -7.91
N VAL A 49 -2.70 3.93 -8.21
CA VAL A 49 -2.23 3.39 -9.49
C VAL A 49 -3.11 3.90 -10.64
N ALA A 50 -4.43 3.73 -10.55
CA ALA A 50 -5.35 4.17 -11.61
C ALA A 50 -5.27 5.69 -11.85
N TRP A 51 -5.14 6.47 -10.78
CA TRP A 51 -4.95 7.91 -10.87
C TRP A 51 -3.63 8.27 -11.55
N GLY A 52 -2.53 7.59 -11.18
CA GLY A 52 -1.22 7.79 -11.79
C GLY A 52 -1.21 7.45 -13.28
N GLU A 53 -1.86 6.35 -13.67
CA GLU A 53 -2.04 5.98 -15.08
C GLU A 53 -2.81 7.05 -15.87
N GLN A 54 -3.86 7.62 -15.28
CA GLN A 54 -4.67 8.65 -15.92
C GLN A 54 -3.92 9.98 -16.12
N HIS A 55 -3.07 10.37 -15.16
CA HIS A 55 -2.37 11.67 -15.17
C HIS A 55 -0.93 11.56 -15.69
N GLN A 56 -0.55 10.39 -16.20
CA GLN A 56 0.83 10.12 -16.59
C GLN A 56 1.33 11.04 -17.70
N SER A 57 0.53 11.28 -18.75
CA SER A 57 0.93 12.15 -19.85
C SER A 57 1.07 13.62 -19.44
N GLU A 58 0.20 14.08 -18.53
CA GLU A 58 0.29 15.42 -17.94
C GLU A 58 1.58 15.56 -17.12
N PHE A 59 1.90 14.55 -16.30
CA PHE A 59 3.13 14.52 -15.51
C PHE A 59 4.38 14.50 -16.41
N ASP A 60 4.44 13.58 -17.38
CA ASP A 60 5.57 13.46 -18.32
C ASP A 60 5.78 14.78 -19.09
N GLY A 61 4.70 15.49 -19.45
CA GLY A 61 4.77 16.79 -20.12
C GLY A 61 5.21 17.94 -19.21
N ALA A 62 4.85 17.92 -17.93
CA ALA A 62 5.25 18.94 -16.94
C ALA A 62 6.69 18.74 -16.42
N PHE A 63 7.16 17.49 -16.38
CA PHE A 63 8.47 17.09 -15.88
C PHE A 63 9.25 16.26 -16.92
N PRO A 64 9.60 16.84 -18.08
CA PRO A 64 10.22 16.10 -19.17
C PRO A 64 11.58 15.48 -18.80
N ASP A 65 12.35 16.12 -17.92
CA ASP A 65 13.68 15.65 -17.48
C ASP A 65 13.61 14.50 -16.46
N GLU A 66 12.44 14.27 -15.85
CA GLU A 66 12.23 13.18 -14.88
C GLU A 66 11.63 11.93 -15.52
N THR A 67 11.29 12.01 -16.81
CA THR A 67 10.75 10.87 -17.57
C THR A 67 11.82 9.79 -17.76
N PRO A 68 11.59 8.53 -17.33
CA PRO A 68 12.58 7.48 -17.48
C PRO A 68 12.95 7.24 -18.96
N PRO A 69 14.24 7.00 -19.28
CA PRO A 69 14.71 6.96 -20.67
C PRO A 69 14.03 5.89 -21.54
N ALA A 70 13.60 4.77 -20.96
CA ALA A 70 12.86 3.71 -21.67
C ALA A 70 11.47 4.13 -22.18
N ARG A 71 10.98 5.33 -21.82
CA ARG A 71 9.68 5.87 -22.23
C ARG A 71 9.78 6.90 -23.35
N HIS A 72 10.96 7.49 -23.57
CA HIS A 72 11.16 8.46 -24.66
C HIS A 72 10.98 7.83 -26.05
N GLU A 73 11.34 6.56 -26.25
CA GLU A 73 11.31 5.92 -27.56
C GLU A 73 9.90 5.64 -28.10
N ARG A 74 8.90 5.41 -27.22
CA ARG A 74 7.51 5.11 -27.65
C ARG A 74 6.72 6.34 -28.13
N GLY A 75 7.15 7.55 -27.80
CA GLY A 75 6.48 8.79 -28.22
C GLY A 75 6.93 9.31 -29.59
N VAL A 76 8.10 8.89 -30.09
CA VAL A 76 8.70 9.41 -31.33
C VAL A 76 8.20 8.65 -32.57
N GLU A 77 7.69 7.43 -32.44
CA GLU A 77 7.13 6.66 -33.57
C GLU A 77 5.65 6.99 -33.90
N ALA A 78 4.99 7.86 -33.15
CA ALA A 78 3.57 8.20 -33.33
C ALA A 78 3.33 9.61 -33.91
N ALA A 79 4.25 10.12 -34.75
CA ALA A 79 4.16 11.42 -35.44
C ALA A 79 4.37 11.29 -36.95
#